data_AF-A0A959F0D5-F1
#
_entry.id   AF-A0A959F0D5-F1
#
_cell.length_a   1.000
_cell.length_b   1.000
_cell.length_c   1.000
_cell.angle_alpha   90.00
_cell.angle_beta   90.00
_cell.angle_gamma   90.00
#
_symmetry.space_group_name_H-M   'P 1'
#
loop_
_entity.id
_entity.type
_entity.pdbx_description
1 polymer ?
#
loop_
_entity_poly.entity_id
_entity_poly.type
_entity_poly.pdbx_seq_one_letter_code
_entity_poly.pdbx_strand_id
1 'polypeptide(L)'
;VCLTAYGGEMFDTYCEEVEVHGIERIFPTEGGNTDYLTLYVYGGGFNQNSVVKLRRNGFDDIVALQTIFDAGKTLTALFDLAQQEVGLWDLVIDDGGLQMILPQAFSIVPGESSAPFVTYNGGGRILYNRWTPQTVTIGNKANVDAHGVVLWVTIPEAPGNDIAFLNLHVLPPQVAIDHGHAAELEALGPYVVVDSLFGKPNHARVYTFYFPILPARSSFDIALRVKMGATSSQVPLNVWLSGPFYHSPLSPEVQGCVALSAAKALVKAGASIIPGVACLTGAMAVASDYLNDEPPTPSTFDNLDTRSWGWILGSNLLECAASLYGGSVITGMLTIITSGVEAAQENADCYSGFRQVGWLDILYYPVGSFDPNEKAGTPGYTDEGYIARQSKLGYQVRF
;
A
#
# COMPACT_ATOMS: atom_id res chain seq x y z
N VAL A 1 -21.88 25.39 18.75
CA VAL A 1 -22.06 26.69 19.46
C VAL A 1 -22.66 26.41 20.83
N CYS A 2 -22.10 26.99 21.88
CA CYS A 2 -22.61 26.83 23.24
C CYS A 2 -23.13 28.17 23.77
N LEU A 3 -24.29 28.15 24.40
CA LEU A 3 -24.86 29.25 25.13
C LEU A 3 -24.77 28.92 26.61
N THR A 4 -24.06 29.76 27.37
CA THR A 4 -23.98 29.64 28.83
C THR A 4 -24.81 30.76 29.47
N ALA A 5 -25.81 30.38 30.25
CA ALA A 5 -26.62 31.29 31.05
C ALA A 5 -26.08 31.35 32.49
N TYR A 6 -26.04 32.54 33.08
CA TYR A 6 -25.55 32.78 34.45
C TYR A 6 -26.67 33.36 35.33
N GLY A 7 -26.80 32.84 36.56
CA GLY A 7 -27.75 33.30 37.58
C GLY A 7 -27.14 33.25 38.98
N GLY A 8 -26.59 34.37 39.45
CA GLY A 8 -25.85 34.41 40.72
C GLY A 8 -24.54 33.62 40.63
N GLU A 9 -24.31 32.67 41.54
CA GLU A 9 -23.16 31.74 41.48
C GLU A 9 -23.43 30.49 40.60
N MET A 10 -24.65 30.35 40.05
CA MET A 10 -25.01 29.22 39.19
C MET A 10 -24.84 29.57 37.72
N PHE A 11 -24.42 28.60 36.91
CA PHE A 11 -24.45 28.68 35.46
C PHE A 11 -24.97 27.38 34.86
N ASP A 12 -25.58 27.49 33.69
CA ASP A 12 -26.05 26.37 32.88
C ASP A 12 -25.57 26.56 31.44
N THR A 13 -25.21 25.47 30.77
CA THR A 13 -24.66 25.50 29.41
C THR A 13 -25.46 24.59 28.51
N TYR A 14 -26.01 25.15 27.44
CA TYR A 14 -26.60 24.41 26.34
C TYR A 14 -25.69 24.49 25.12
N CYS A 15 -25.34 23.36 24.54
CA CYS A 15 -24.53 23.29 23.33
C CYS A 15 -25.34 22.66 22.19
N GLU A 16 -25.24 23.26 21.01
CA GLU A 16 -25.79 22.75 19.76
C GLU A 16 -24.68 22.70 18.71
N GLU A 17 -24.64 21.64 17.90
CA GLU A 17 -23.73 21.60 16.76
C GLU A 17 -24.27 22.50 15.65
N VAL A 18 -23.41 23.37 15.13
CA VAL A 18 -23.74 24.22 13.98
C VAL A 18 -22.86 23.76 12.84
N GLU A 19 -23.48 23.19 11.82
CA GLU A 19 -22.81 22.83 10.59
C GLU A 19 -22.81 24.02 9.64
N VAL A 20 -21.63 24.43 9.18
CA VAL A 20 -21.49 25.47 8.15
C VAL A 20 -21.40 24.76 6.82
N HIS A 21 -22.45 24.90 6.00
CA HIS A 21 -22.46 24.35 4.65
C HIS A 21 -21.53 25.18 3.77
N GLY A 22 -20.56 24.53 3.15
CA GLY A 22 -19.63 25.21 2.25
C GLY A 22 -18.39 24.41 1.96
N ILE A 23 -17.70 24.83 0.90
CA ILE A 23 -16.41 24.30 0.48
C ILE A 23 -15.33 25.20 1.09
N GLU A 24 -14.48 24.64 1.94
CA GLU A 24 -13.35 25.35 2.54
C GLU A 24 -12.13 25.34 1.60
N ARG A 25 -11.76 24.16 1.11
CA ARG A 25 -10.62 23.96 0.20
C ARG A 25 -10.73 22.66 -0.57
N ILE A 26 -9.93 22.54 -1.62
CA ILE A 26 -9.81 21.32 -2.42
C ILE A 26 -8.35 20.89 -2.55
N PHE A 27 -8.11 19.62 -2.81
CA PHE A 27 -6.78 19.09 -3.12
C PHE A 27 -6.89 17.87 -4.04
N PRO A 28 -6.07 17.76 -5.10
CA PRO A 28 -5.21 18.81 -5.64
C PRO A 28 -6.05 19.95 -6.27
N THR A 29 -5.43 21.08 -6.59
CA THR A 29 -6.07 22.21 -7.30
C THR A 29 -5.91 22.12 -8.82
N GLU A 30 -5.20 21.10 -9.31
CA GLU A 30 -4.98 20.83 -10.72
C GLU A 30 -5.01 19.33 -11.00
N GLY A 31 -5.30 18.95 -12.25
CA GLY A 31 -5.26 17.57 -12.71
C GLY A 31 -5.04 17.46 -14.21
N GLY A 32 -4.35 16.39 -14.61
CA GLY A 32 -3.99 16.11 -15.99
C GLY A 32 -5.17 15.58 -16.80
N ASN A 33 -5.32 16.06 -18.04
CA ASN A 33 -6.40 15.65 -18.93
C ASN A 33 -6.15 14.34 -19.71
N THR A 34 -5.29 13.47 -19.18
CA THR A 34 -4.91 12.21 -19.83
C THR A 34 -5.39 10.97 -19.10
N ASP A 35 -5.87 11.12 -17.86
CA ASP A 35 -6.24 9.98 -17.01
C ASP A 35 -7.25 10.38 -15.93
N TYR A 36 -7.53 9.47 -15.00
CA TYR A 36 -8.32 9.70 -13.81
C TYR A 36 -7.63 10.64 -12.80
N LEU A 37 -8.46 11.25 -11.96
CA LEU A 37 -8.03 12.09 -10.84
C LEU A 37 -8.94 11.93 -9.62
N THR A 38 -8.33 11.69 -8.47
CA THR A 38 -8.97 11.77 -7.16
C THR A 38 -8.89 13.19 -6.61
N LEU A 39 -10.05 13.80 -6.36
CA LEU A 39 -10.21 15.13 -5.78
C LEU A 39 -10.77 15.03 -4.36
N TYR A 40 -10.09 15.64 -3.40
CA TYR A 40 -10.55 15.80 -2.03
C TYR A 40 -11.15 17.18 -1.82
N VAL A 41 -12.36 17.22 -1.29
CA VAL A 41 -13.09 18.43 -0.95
C VAL A 41 -13.25 18.50 0.57
N TYR A 42 -12.72 19.55 1.18
CA TYR A 42 -12.82 19.81 2.61
C TYR A 42 -13.87 20.90 2.83
N GLY A 43 -14.73 20.72 3.82
CA GLY A 43 -15.86 21.60 4.07
C GLY A 43 -16.91 20.93 4.96
N GLY A 44 -18.11 21.51 4.97
CA GLY A 44 -19.27 21.01 5.72
C GLY A 44 -20.54 21.04 4.88
N GLY A 45 -21.57 20.33 5.33
CA GLY A 45 -22.85 20.19 4.65
C GLY A 45 -22.90 19.11 3.58
N PHE A 46 -21.88 18.23 3.50
CA PHE A 46 -21.84 17.12 2.55
C PHE A 46 -22.60 15.90 3.11
N ASN A 47 -23.15 15.09 2.23
CA ASN A 47 -23.82 13.84 2.61
C ASN A 47 -23.61 12.75 1.54
N GLN A 48 -24.11 11.54 1.80
CA GLN A 48 -23.93 10.38 0.90
C GLN A 48 -24.58 10.55 -0.48
N ASN A 49 -25.51 11.51 -0.63
CA ASN A 49 -26.16 11.81 -1.91
C ASN A 49 -25.51 13.00 -2.62
N SER A 50 -24.47 13.61 -2.06
CA SER A 50 -23.77 14.73 -2.69
C SER A 50 -23.15 14.29 -4.01
N VAL A 51 -23.48 15.00 -5.09
CA VAL A 51 -22.91 14.82 -6.43
C VAL A 51 -21.90 15.92 -6.69
N VAL A 52 -20.67 15.53 -7.03
CA VAL A 52 -19.61 16.48 -7.40
C VAL A 52 -19.45 16.54 -8.90
N LYS A 53 -19.29 17.76 -9.41
CA LYS A 53 -18.98 18.00 -10.82
C LYS A 53 -18.08 19.21 -11.03
N LEU A 54 -17.34 19.19 -12.13
CA LEU A 54 -16.62 20.33 -12.65
C LEU A 54 -17.49 21.00 -13.72
N ARG A 55 -17.66 22.32 -13.61
CA ARG A 55 -18.48 23.11 -14.54
C ARG A 55 -17.68 24.24 -15.17
N ARG A 56 -17.90 24.46 -16.46
CA ARG A 56 -17.36 25.61 -17.18
C ARG A 56 -18.31 26.04 -18.29
N ASN A 57 -18.62 27.33 -18.35
CA ASN A 57 -19.49 27.87 -19.39
C ASN A 57 -19.00 27.52 -20.80
N GLY A 58 -19.90 26.97 -21.62
CA GLY A 58 -19.61 26.55 -23.00
C GLY A 58 -19.14 25.10 -23.15
N PHE A 59 -19.04 24.35 -22.05
CA PHE A 59 -18.70 22.93 -22.03
C PHE A 59 -19.72 22.14 -21.20
N ASP A 60 -19.80 20.82 -21.41
CA ASP A 60 -20.63 19.94 -20.61
C ASP A 60 -20.09 19.82 -19.17
N ASP A 61 -20.98 19.65 -18.19
CA ASP A 61 -20.59 19.37 -16.79
C ASP A 61 -19.84 18.01 -16.74
N ILE A 62 -18.65 17.98 -16.16
CA ILE A 62 -17.89 16.73 -15.91
C ILE A 62 -18.34 16.21 -14.55
N VAL A 63 -19.10 15.12 -14.52
CA VAL A 63 -19.61 14.52 -13.28
C VAL A 63 -18.60 13.50 -12.75
N ALA A 64 -18.37 13.49 -11.43
CA ALA A 64 -17.52 12.48 -10.81
C ALA A 64 -18.09 11.07 -11.03
N LEU A 65 -17.22 10.11 -11.34
CA LEU A 65 -17.57 8.69 -11.50
C LEU A 65 -18.00 8.06 -10.17
N GLN A 66 -17.34 8.48 -9.09
CA GLN A 66 -17.62 8.02 -7.74
C GLN A 66 -17.49 9.19 -6.76
N THR A 67 -18.30 9.16 -5.71
CA THR A 67 -18.22 10.11 -4.60
C THR A 67 -18.31 9.35 -3.29
N ILE A 68 -17.32 9.54 -2.43
CA ILE A 68 -17.22 8.89 -1.13
C ILE A 68 -17.27 9.97 -0.05
N PHE A 69 -18.20 9.81 0.87
CA PHE A 69 -18.37 10.71 2.00
C PHE A 69 -17.74 10.13 3.26
N ASP A 70 -16.74 10.84 3.78
CA ASP A 70 -16.02 10.48 5.00
C ASP A 70 -16.56 11.29 6.19
N ALA A 71 -17.57 10.69 6.85
CA ALA A 71 -18.19 11.05 8.14
C ALA A 71 -18.03 12.52 8.60
N GLY A 72 -18.40 13.49 7.75
CA GLY A 72 -18.60 14.90 8.10
C GLY A 72 -17.44 15.87 7.87
N LYS A 73 -16.32 15.49 7.25
CA LYS A 73 -15.19 16.43 7.05
C LYS A 73 -14.58 16.45 5.66
N THR A 74 -14.74 15.38 4.89
CA THR A 74 -14.14 15.32 3.56
C THR A 74 -15.03 14.53 2.62
N LEU A 75 -15.16 15.05 1.42
CA LEU A 75 -15.79 14.37 0.33
C LEU A 75 -14.71 14.06 -0.71
N THR A 76 -14.62 12.80 -1.12
CA THR A 76 -13.65 12.33 -2.12
C THR A 76 -14.39 12.06 -3.42
N ALA A 77 -13.92 12.61 -4.53
CA ALA A 77 -14.54 12.48 -5.85
C ALA A 77 -13.52 11.97 -6.87
N LEU A 78 -13.86 10.89 -7.58
CA LEU A 78 -13.05 10.35 -8.67
C LEU A 78 -13.57 10.90 -10.01
N PHE A 79 -12.73 11.58 -10.76
CA PHE A 79 -13.04 12.09 -12.10
C PHE A 79 -12.29 11.32 -13.17
N ASP A 80 -12.93 11.14 -14.33
CA ASP A 80 -12.24 10.81 -15.57
C ASP A 80 -11.97 12.12 -16.32
N LEU A 81 -10.71 12.56 -16.32
CA LEU A 81 -10.31 13.78 -17.01
C LEU A 81 -9.73 13.51 -18.39
N ALA A 82 -9.72 12.25 -18.84
CA ALA A 82 -9.21 11.89 -20.15
C ALA A 82 -9.94 12.68 -21.25
N GLN A 83 -9.16 13.39 -22.08
CA GLN A 83 -9.63 14.20 -23.21
C GLN A 83 -10.53 15.39 -22.81
N GLN A 84 -10.63 15.72 -21.52
CA GLN A 84 -11.34 16.90 -21.08
C GLN A 84 -10.57 18.18 -21.41
N GLU A 85 -11.32 19.29 -21.54
CA GLU A 85 -10.79 20.56 -22.00
C GLU A 85 -9.98 21.28 -20.93
N VAL A 86 -8.76 21.68 -21.29
CA VAL A 86 -7.84 22.38 -20.38
C VAL A 86 -8.36 23.77 -20.01
N GLY A 87 -8.11 24.18 -18.77
CA GLY A 87 -8.46 25.50 -18.24
C GLY A 87 -9.04 25.43 -16.82
N LEU A 88 -9.57 26.56 -16.37
CA LEU A 88 -10.17 26.70 -15.04
C LEU A 88 -11.65 26.29 -15.06
N TRP A 89 -12.02 25.46 -14.10
CA TRP A 89 -13.37 24.94 -13.89
C TRP A 89 -13.86 25.30 -12.49
N ASP A 90 -15.16 25.57 -12.40
CA ASP A 90 -15.86 25.71 -11.13
C ASP A 90 -16.07 24.32 -10.52
N LEU A 91 -15.84 24.16 -9.22
CA LEU A 91 -16.27 22.97 -8.50
C LEU A 91 -17.71 23.20 -8.03
N VAL A 92 -18.59 22.25 -8.35
CA VAL A 92 -19.99 22.29 -7.94
C VAL A 92 -20.32 21.03 -7.16
N ILE A 93 -20.91 21.20 -5.98
CA ILE A 93 -21.44 20.11 -5.16
C ILE A 93 -22.93 20.33 -5.01
N ASP A 94 -23.71 19.34 -5.42
CA ASP A 94 -25.16 19.33 -5.33
C ASP A 94 -25.59 18.25 -4.34
N ASP A 95 -26.22 18.63 -3.24
CA ASP A 95 -26.66 17.71 -2.20
C ASP A 95 -28.14 17.29 -2.32
N GLY A 96 -28.81 17.71 -3.41
CA GLY A 96 -30.23 17.49 -3.65
C GLY A 96 -31.15 18.62 -3.17
N GLY A 97 -30.62 19.61 -2.42
CA GLY A 97 -31.37 20.80 -1.99
C GLY A 97 -30.59 22.10 -2.10
N LEU A 98 -29.29 22.08 -1.82
CA LEU A 98 -28.35 23.19 -1.91
C LEU A 98 -27.25 22.87 -2.92
N GLN A 99 -26.99 23.85 -3.78
CA GLN A 99 -25.83 23.83 -4.66
C GLN A 99 -24.74 24.72 -4.10
N MET A 100 -23.60 24.12 -3.75
CA MET A 100 -22.39 24.80 -3.34
C MET A 100 -21.47 24.95 -4.55
N ILE A 101 -20.92 26.15 -4.76
CA ILE A 101 -20.06 26.45 -5.89
C ILE A 101 -18.78 27.09 -5.38
N LEU A 102 -17.64 26.51 -5.77
CA LEU A 102 -16.32 27.14 -5.62
C LEU A 102 -15.84 27.55 -7.02
N PRO A 103 -15.93 28.84 -7.38
CA PRO A 103 -15.64 29.30 -8.74
C PRO A 103 -14.15 29.22 -9.06
N GLN A 104 -13.82 28.80 -10.28
CA GLN A 104 -12.46 28.69 -10.81
C GLN A 104 -11.49 27.95 -9.87
N ALA A 105 -12.00 26.96 -9.15
CA ALA A 105 -11.25 26.26 -8.11
C ALA A 105 -10.21 25.29 -8.67
N PHE A 106 -10.54 24.67 -9.81
CA PHE A 106 -9.82 23.50 -10.29
C PHE A 106 -9.29 23.73 -11.72
N SER A 107 -8.00 23.47 -11.93
CA SER A 107 -7.36 23.64 -13.24
C SER A 107 -7.13 22.29 -13.93
N ILE A 108 -7.82 22.04 -15.04
CA ILE A 108 -7.46 20.94 -15.94
C ILE A 108 -6.25 21.39 -16.78
N VAL A 109 -5.16 20.62 -16.73
CA VAL A 109 -3.89 20.92 -17.41
C VAL A 109 -3.45 19.75 -18.29
N PRO A 110 -2.46 19.91 -19.18
CA PRO A 110 -1.88 18.78 -19.89
C PRO A 110 -1.39 17.70 -18.92
N GLY A 111 -1.82 16.46 -19.13
CA GLY A 111 -1.45 15.35 -18.26
C GLY A 111 0.01 14.90 -18.41
N GLU A 112 0.61 14.58 -17.27
CA GLU A 112 1.90 13.92 -17.16
C GLU A 112 1.71 12.39 -17.19
N SER A 113 2.77 11.64 -17.50
CA SER A 113 2.76 10.21 -17.18
C SER A 113 2.76 10.02 -15.66
N SER A 114 1.93 9.12 -15.17
CA SER A 114 1.94 8.66 -13.77
C SER A 114 3.36 8.44 -13.26
N ALA A 115 3.67 8.95 -12.08
CA ALA A 115 5.03 8.95 -11.54
C ALA A 115 5.03 8.45 -10.09
N PRO A 116 4.69 7.17 -9.85
CA PRO A 116 4.77 6.58 -8.53
C PRO A 116 6.21 6.61 -8.03
N PHE A 117 6.39 6.77 -6.72
CA PHE A 117 7.69 6.76 -6.07
C PHE A 117 7.63 6.09 -4.71
N VAL A 118 8.79 5.61 -4.26
CA VAL A 118 8.98 5.10 -2.91
C VAL A 118 10.27 5.68 -2.33
N THR A 119 10.25 5.96 -1.03
CA THR A 119 11.42 6.27 -0.23
C THR A 119 11.42 5.41 1.03
N TYR A 120 12.60 5.25 1.63
CA TYR A 120 12.79 4.45 2.84
C TYR A 120 13.60 5.24 3.86
N ASN A 121 13.05 5.40 5.06
CA ASN A 121 13.77 5.94 6.21
C ASN A 121 14.10 4.79 7.16
N GLY A 122 15.36 4.36 7.10
CA GLY A 122 15.83 3.23 7.87
C GLY A 122 17.13 2.63 7.36
N GLY A 123 17.45 1.43 7.83
CA GLY A 123 18.71 0.74 7.53
C GLY A 123 19.83 1.05 8.50
N GLY A 124 21.05 0.67 8.13
CA GLY A 124 22.24 0.95 8.93
C GLY A 124 22.42 0.00 10.12
N ARG A 125 23.12 0.49 11.17
CA ARG A 125 23.43 -0.32 12.34
C ARG A 125 22.22 -0.46 13.24
N ILE A 126 21.85 -1.69 13.56
CA ILE A 126 20.77 -2.01 14.49
C ILE A 126 21.22 -3.10 15.45
N LEU A 127 20.59 -3.17 16.62
CA LEU A 127 20.84 -4.27 17.53
C LEU A 127 20.19 -5.55 16.99
N TYR A 128 20.96 -6.64 16.90
CA TYR A 128 20.37 -7.91 16.46
C TYR A 128 19.25 -8.35 17.40
N ASN A 129 18.26 -9.06 16.87
CA ASN A 129 17.09 -9.56 17.57
C ASN A 129 16.26 -8.50 18.32
N ARG A 130 16.37 -7.22 17.93
CA ARG A 130 15.58 -6.12 18.49
C ARG A 130 14.72 -5.46 17.41
N TRP A 131 13.44 -5.27 17.73
CA TRP A 131 12.53 -4.49 16.90
C TRP A 131 13.00 -3.04 16.81
N THR A 132 13.17 -2.54 15.58
CA THR A 132 13.60 -1.18 15.27
C THR A 132 12.59 -0.55 14.32
N PRO A 133 11.99 0.61 14.66
CA PRO A 133 10.98 1.27 13.84
C PRO A 133 11.63 1.86 12.58
N GLN A 134 10.92 1.80 11.46
CA GLN A 134 11.33 2.32 10.14
C GLN A 134 10.09 2.89 9.44
N THR A 135 10.29 3.66 8.38
CA THR A 135 9.18 4.22 7.59
C THR A 135 9.44 3.99 6.10
N VAL A 136 8.44 3.48 5.40
CA VAL A 136 8.37 3.50 3.93
C VAL A 136 7.39 4.60 3.53
N THR A 137 7.79 5.53 2.68
CA THR A 137 6.85 6.50 2.10
C THR A 137 6.60 6.12 0.65
N ILE A 138 5.33 5.95 0.28
CA ILE A 138 4.92 5.77 -1.12
C ILE A 138 4.10 6.96 -1.57
N GLY A 139 4.08 7.24 -2.87
CA GLY A 139 3.25 8.33 -3.39
C GLY A 139 3.31 8.43 -4.89
N ASN A 140 2.69 9.47 -5.43
CA ASN A 140 2.65 9.76 -6.85
C ASN A 140 2.94 11.25 -7.09
N LYS A 141 4.00 11.52 -7.87
CA LYS A 141 4.40 12.90 -8.18
C LYS A 141 3.61 13.51 -9.33
N ALA A 142 2.93 12.72 -10.16
CA ALA A 142 2.24 13.22 -11.34
C ALA A 142 0.97 14.00 -10.99
N ASN A 143 0.43 14.69 -12.00
CA ASN A 143 -0.86 15.38 -11.94
C ASN A 143 -2.05 14.48 -12.34
N VAL A 144 -1.82 13.18 -12.49
CA VAL A 144 -2.84 12.14 -12.71
C VAL A 144 -2.68 11.05 -11.68
N ASP A 145 -3.75 10.31 -11.38
CA ASP A 145 -3.69 9.17 -10.47
C ASP A 145 -2.84 8.04 -11.06
N ALA A 146 -2.23 7.23 -10.20
CA ALA A 146 -1.54 6.01 -10.61
C ALA A 146 -2.33 4.81 -10.12
N HIS A 147 -2.79 3.98 -11.05
CA HIS A 147 -3.70 2.90 -10.76
C HIS A 147 -3.04 1.52 -10.73
N GLY A 148 -3.43 0.69 -9.77
CA GLY A 148 -2.97 -0.69 -9.64
C GLY A 148 -1.48 -0.81 -9.37
N VAL A 149 -0.98 -0.07 -8.38
CA VAL A 149 0.44 -0.05 -8.02
C VAL A 149 0.72 -1.08 -6.93
N VAL A 150 1.70 -1.95 -7.13
CA VAL A 150 2.12 -2.95 -6.15
C VAL A 150 3.38 -2.47 -5.44
N LEU A 151 3.34 -2.35 -4.11
CA LEU A 151 4.51 -2.21 -3.25
C LEU A 151 5.09 -3.59 -2.93
N TRP A 152 6.35 -3.76 -3.29
CA TRP A 152 7.11 -4.96 -3.01
C TRP A 152 8.09 -4.68 -1.87
N VAL A 153 8.10 -5.57 -0.88
CA VAL A 153 9.07 -5.53 0.23
C VAL A 153 9.66 -6.92 0.41
N THR A 154 10.98 -7.02 0.50
CA THR A 154 11.67 -8.30 0.70
C THR A 154 12.50 -8.29 1.97
N ILE A 155 12.52 -9.42 2.67
CA ILE A 155 13.42 -9.66 3.80
C ILE A 155 13.97 -11.09 3.71
N PRO A 156 15.27 -11.33 3.91
CA PRO A 156 15.84 -12.66 3.87
C PRO A 156 15.15 -13.57 4.88
N GLU A 157 14.76 -14.75 4.41
CA GLU A 157 14.13 -15.75 5.25
C GLU A 157 15.22 -16.47 6.05
N ALA A 158 15.48 -15.97 7.25
CA ALA A 158 16.54 -16.46 8.11
C ALA A 158 16.17 -16.30 9.60
N PRO A 159 16.71 -17.15 10.49
CA PRO A 159 16.44 -17.05 11.91
C PRO A 159 16.72 -15.66 12.48
N GLY A 160 15.73 -15.09 13.17
CA GLY A 160 15.81 -13.77 13.81
C GLY A 160 15.44 -12.60 12.91
N ASN A 161 15.39 -12.78 11.59
CA ASN A 161 14.86 -11.77 10.68
C ASN A 161 13.34 -11.71 10.78
N ASP A 162 12.79 -10.52 10.84
CA ASP A 162 11.35 -10.31 10.92
C ASP A 162 10.95 -8.89 10.53
N ILE A 163 9.71 -8.74 10.07
CA ILE A 163 9.12 -7.47 9.68
C ILE A 163 7.67 -7.43 10.13
N ALA A 164 7.24 -6.29 10.66
CA ALA A 164 5.86 -6.05 11.04
C ALA A 164 5.44 -4.66 10.59
N PHE A 165 4.31 -4.58 9.90
CA PHE A 165 3.68 -3.33 9.48
C PHE A 165 2.73 -2.87 10.57
N LEU A 166 2.82 -1.58 10.95
CA LEU A 166 2.14 -1.05 12.13
C LEU A 166 0.83 -0.36 11.80
N ASN A 167 0.73 0.24 10.61
CA ASN A 167 -0.44 0.98 10.14
C ASN A 167 -0.90 0.55 8.74
N LEU A 168 -0.56 -0.68 8.33
CA LEU A 168 -0.97 -1.26 7.07
C LEU A 168 -1.75 -2.56 7.34
N HIS A 169 -3.03 -2.54 7.03
CA HIS A 169 -3.95 -3.67 7.22
C HIS A 169 -4.18 -4.35 5.88
N VAL A 170 -3.84 -5.64 5.80
CA VAL A 170 -4.04 -6.42 4.58
C VAL A 170 -5.38 -7.13 4.69
N LEU A 171 -6.35 -6.67 3.91
CA LEU A 171 -7.69 -7.24 3.86
C LEU A 171 -7.74 -8.45 2.92
N PRO A 172 -8.47 -9.52 3.29
CA PRO A 172 -8.73 -10.63 2.38
C PRO A 172 -9.57 -10.15 1.18
N PRO A 173 -9.30 -10.65 -0.05
CA PRO A 173 -10.14 -10.33 -1.21
C PRO A 173 -11.59 -10.79 -1.02
N GLN A 174 -12.56 -10.05 -1.56
CA GLN A 174 -13.99 -10.38 -1.43
C GLN A 174 -14.31 -11.81 -1.92
N VAL A 175 -13.67 -12.23 -3.01
CA VAL A 175 -13.80 -13.60 -3.54
C VAL A 175 -13.39 -14.67 -2.51
N ALA A 176 -12.38 -14.41 -1.68
CA ALA A 176 -12.00 -15.34 -0.61
C ALA A 176 -13.01 -15.34 0.54
N ILE A 177 -13.60 -14.18 0.84
CA ILE A 177 -14.67 -14.04 1.85
C ILE A 177 -15.91 -14.81 1.40
N ASP A 178 -16.35 -14.58 0.17
CA ASP A 178 -17.56 -15.18 -0.40
C ASP A 178 -17.47 -16.72 -0.46
N HIS A 179 -16.27 -17.26 -0.65
CA HIS A 179 -16.00 -18.69 -0.64
C HIS A 179 -15.56 -19.26 0.72
N GLY A 180 -15.54 -18.45 1.78
CA GLY A 180 -15.27 -18.90 3.15
C GLY A 180 -13.81 -19.29 3.41
N HIS A 181 -12.86 -18.70 2.69
CA HIS A 181 -11.41 -18.96 2.81
C HIS A 181 -10.59 -17.82 3.41
N ALA A 182 -11.25 -16.76 3.90
CA ALA A 182 -10.58 -15.57 4.43
C ALA A 182 -9.66 -15.89 5.62
N ALA A 183 -10.13 -16.70 6.57
CA ALA A 183 -9.38 -17.03 7.78
C ALA A 183 -8.12 -17.87 7.48
N GLU A 184 -8.20 -18.82 6.55
CA GLU A 184 -7.05 -19.60 6.12
C GLU A 184 -6.02 -18.73 5.39
N LEU A 185 -6.49 -17.78 4.58
CA LEU A 185 -5.62 -16.85 3.85
C LEU A 185 -4.87 -15.92 4.80
N GLU A 186 -5.57 -15.37 5.80
CA GLU A 186 -4.96 -14.58 6.87
C GLU A 186 -3.92 -15.38 7.66
N ALA A 187 -4.20 -16.65 7.93
CA ALA A 187 -3.27 -17.54 8.65
C ALA A 187 -1.98 -17.84 7.86
N LEU A 188 -2.04 -17.85 6.52
CA LEU A 188 -0.84 -17.95 5.66
C LEU A 188 0.04 -16.70 5.73
N GLY A 189 -0.56 -15.55 6.04
CA GLY A 189 0.11 -14.26 6.05
C GLY A 189 0.27 -13.64 4.65
N PRO A 190 0.59 -12.33 4.59
CA PRO A 190 0.57 -11.57 3.34
C PRO A 190 1.90 -11.68 2.55
N TYR A 191 2.66 -12.75 2.74
CA TYR A 191 3.94 -12.97 2.08
C TYR A 191 4.06 -14.39 1.54
N VAL A 192 4.99 -14.56 0.59
CA VAL A 192 5.47 -15.87 0.17
C VAL A 192 6.98 -15.96 0.35
N VAL A 193 7.47 -17.17 0.56
CA VAL A 193 8.91 -17.45 0.54
C VAL A 193 9.29 -17.85 -0.88
N VAL A 194 10.33 -17.20 -1.42
CA VAL A 194 10.91 -17.52 -2.73
C VAL A 194 12.37 -17.90 -2.55
N ASP A 195 12.89 -18.71 -3.48
CA ASP A 195 14.32 -19.08 -3.55
C ASP A 195 15.08 -18.26 -4.59
N SER A 196 14.37 -17.50 -5.42
CA SER A 196 14.95 -16.59 -6.40
C SER A 196 14.13 -15.31 -6.55
N LEU A 197 14.82 -14.22 -6.88
CA LEU A 197 14.23 -12.92 -7.16
C LEU A 197 14.88 -12.36 -8.44
N PHE A 198 14.07 -12.17 -9.48
CA PHE A 198 14.51 -11.72 -10.82
C PHE A 198 15.65 -12.56 -11.41
N GLY A 199 15.50 -13.89 -11.33
CA GLY A 199 16.47 -14.85 -11.87
C GLY A 199 17.77 -14.98 -11.06
N LYS A 200 17.89 -14.32 -9.91
CA LYS A 200 19.03 -14.43 -9.00
C LYS A 200 18.64 -15.23 -7.75
N PRO A 201 19.50 -16.14 -7.26
CA PRO A 201 19.25 -16.83 -5.99
C PRO A 201 19.02 -15.83 -4.86
N ASN A 202 17.88 -15.97 -4.17
CA ASN A 202 17.49 -15.11 -3.07
C ASN A 202 16.43 -15.82 -2.23
N HIS A 203 16.84 -16.39 -1.09
CA HIS A 203 15.92 -17.03 -0.14
C HIS A 203 15.29 -15.97 0.77
N ALA A 204 14.09 -15.50 0.41
CA ALA A 204 13.46 -14.33 1.03
C ALA A 204 11.95 -14.45 1.15
N ARG A 205 11.40 -13.81 2.19
CA ARG A 205 9.98 -13.45 2.22
C ARG A 205 9.75 -12.25 1.32
N VAL A 206 8.72 -12.36 0.47
CA VAL A 206 8.28 -11.31 -0.45
C VAL A 206 6.86 -10.91 -0.10
N TYR A 207 6.68 -9.65 0.29
CA TYR A 207 5.39 -9.02 0.55
C TYR A 207 4.97 -8.24 -0.70
N THR A 208 3.69 -8.33 -1.06
CA THR A 208 3.15 -7.66 -2.26
C THR A 208 1.87 -6.92 -1.91
N PHE A 209 1.96 -5.64 -1.54
CA PHE A 209 0.81 -4.82 -1.17
C PHE A 209 0.26 -4.09 -2.38
N TYR A 210 -1.01 -4.30 -2.68
CA TYR A 210 -1.71 -3.73 -3.81
C TYR A 210 -2.41 -2.42 -3.40
N PHE A 211 -2.01 -1.32 -4.02
CA PHE A 211 -2.63 -0.01 -3.88
C PHE A 211 -3.43 0.29 -5.15
N PRO A 212 -4.77 0.24 -5.08
CA PRO A 212 -5.60 0.44 -6.25
C PRO A 212 -5.43 1.80 -6.91
N ILE A 213 -5.33 2.83 -6.08
CA ILE A 213 -5.22 4.21 -6.51
C ILE A 213 -4.16 4.87 -5.62
N LEU A 214 -3.09 5.36 -6.24
CA LEU A 214 -2.18 6.34 -5.66
C LEU A 214 -2.54 7.72 -6.24
N PRO A 215 -3.29 8.54 -5.49
CA PRO A 215 -3.81 9.82 -5.95
C PRO A 215 -2.72 10.75 -6.47
N ALA A 216 -3.07 11.59 -7.45
CA ALA A 216 -2.19 12.63 -7.96
C ALA A 216 -1.64 13.51 -6.82
N ARG A 217 -0.37 13.89 -6.95
CA ARG A 217 0.35 14.77 -5.99
C ARG A 217 0.26 14.32 -4.52
N SER A 218 0.10 13.03 -4.24
CA SER A 218 -0.07 12.50 -2.88
C SER A 218 1.10 11.65 -2.41
N SER A 219 1.20 11.47 -1.09
CA SER A 219 2.11 10.51 -0.46
C SER A 219 1.58 10.03 0.89
N PHE A 220 1.91 8.81 1.27
CA PHE A 220 1.49 8.16 2.51
C PHE A 220 2.67 7.46 3.17
N ASP A 221 2.68 7.46 4.50
CA ASP A 221 3.69 6.79 5.30
C ASP A 221 3.19 5.44 5.80
N ILE A 222 3.96 4.40 5.51
CA ILE A 222 3.80 3.06 6.05
C ILE A 222 4.82 2.91 7.18
N ALA A 223 4.33 2.98 8.41
CA ALA A 223 5.09 2.69 9.60
C ALA A 223 5.32 1.18 9.71
N LEU A 224 6.57 0.77 9.85
CA LEU A 224 6.94 -0.62 10.04
C LEU A 224 8.02 -0.75 11.10
N ARG A 225 8.28 -1.98 11.53
CA ARG A 225 9.44 -2.32 12.34
C ARG A 225 10.10 -3.55 11.77
N VAL A 226 11.42 -3.56 11.84
CA VAL A 226 12.24 -4.71 11.45
C VAL A 226 12.96 -5.27 12.65
N LYS A 227 13.24 -6.56 12.61
CA LYS A 227 14.12 -7.27 13.53
C LYS A 227 15.09 -8.05 12.66
N MET A 228 16.40 -7.95 12.90
CA MET A 228 17.39 -8.69 12.12
C MET A 228 18.16 -9.64 13.02
N GLY A 229 18.36 -10.88 12.56
CA GLY A 229 19.16 -11.88 13.26
C GLY A 229 20.66 -11.55 13.22
N ALA A 230 21.45 -12.36 13.95
CA ALA A 230 22.91 -12.28 13.95
C ALA A 230 23.56 -13.24 12.94
N THR A 231 22.77 -13.84 12.04
CA THR A 231 23.22 -14.86 11.09
C THR A 231 24.06 -14.29 9.96
N SER A 232 23.94 -13.00 9.67
CA SER A 232 24.75 -12.29 8.68
C SER A 232 25.20 -10.94 9.22
N SER A 233 26.41 -10.52 8.82
CA SER A 233 26.94 -9.18 9.10
C SER A 233 26.25 -8.09 8.27
N GLN A 234 25.59 -8.48 7.18
CA GLN A 234 24.81 -7.61 6.31
C GLN A 234 23.50 -8.31 5.93
N VAL A 235 22.38 -7.66 6.21
CA VAL A 235 21.05 -8.16 5.87
C VAL A 235 20.41 -7.18 4.89
N PRO A 236 20.27 -7.55 3.59
CA PRO A 236 19.59 -6.69 2.62
C PRO A 236 18.09 -6.74 2.85
N LEU A 237 17.42 -5.61 2.64
CA LEU A 237 15.97 -5.47 2.51
C LEU A 237 15.74 -4.67 1.24
N ASN A 238 14.91 -5.17 0.32
CA ASN A 238 14.62 -4.46 -0.92
C ASN A 238 13.19 -3.90 -0.87
N VAL A 239 13.01 -2.69 -1.37
CA VAL A 239 11.69 -2.06 -1.52
C VAL A 239 11.60 -1.44 -2.90
N TRP A 240 10.50 -1.69 -3.61
CA TRP A 240 10.21 -1.03 -4.88
C TRP A 240 8.70 -0.99 -5.13
N LEU A 241 8.29 -0.11 -6.06
CA LEU A 241 6.94 -0.12 -6.61
C LEU A 241 6.94 -0.77 -7.98
N SER A 242 5.79 -1.32 -8.36
CA SER A 242 5.47 -1.58 -9.74
C SER A 242 5.13 -0.25 -10.44
N GLY A 243 5.15 -0.20 -11.77
CA GLY A 243 4.45 0.86 -12.48
C GLY A 243 2.93 0.66 -12.34
N PRO A 244 2.13 1.66 -12.75
CA PRO A 244 0.68 1.50 -12.76
C PRO A 244 0.29 0.44 -13.79
N PHE A 245 -0.71 -0.36 -13.41
CA PHE A 245 -1.22 -1.42 -14.26
C PHE A 245 -2.16 -0.87 -15.33
N TYR A 246 -2.92 0.20 -15.05
CA TYR A 246 -3.93 0.73 -15.96
C TYR A 246 -3.97 2.27 -15.97
N HIS A 247 -4.58 2.78 -17.04
CA HIS A 247 -4.79 4.19 -17.34
C HIS A 247 -6.20 4.34 -17.92
N SER A 248 -6.78 5.54 -17.93
CA SER A 248 -8.04 5.84 -18.62
C SER A 248 -7.83 6.03 -20.14
N PRO A 249 -8.62 5.37 -21.01
CA PRO A 249 -9.46 4.22 -20.73
C PRO A 249 -8.60 2.95 -20.59
N LEU A 250 -9.08 1.97 -19.82
CA LEU A 250 -8.39 0.70 -19.66
C LEU A 250 -8.11 0.07 -21.04
N SER A 251 -6.84 -0.10 -21.38
CA SER A 251 -6.48 -0.65 -22.69
C SER A 251 -6.69 -2.18 -22.72
N PRO A 252 -7.17 -2.76 -23.85
CA PRO A 252 -7.26 -4.20 -24.01
C PRO A 252 -5.92 -4.93 -23.83
N GLU A 253 -4.81 -4.24 -24.07
CA GLU A 253 -3.45 -4.75 -23.89
C GLU A 253 -3.12 -5.01 -22.41
N VAL A 254 -3.55 -4.11 -21.51
CA VAL A 254 -3.40 -4.29 -20.06
C VAL A 254 -4.18 -5.50 -19.56
N GLN A 255 -5.44 -5.64 -19.98
CA GLN A 255 -6.27 -6.80 -19.63
C GLN A 255 -5.62 -8.11 -20.11
N GLY A 256 -5.09 -8.11 -21.33
CA GLY A 256 -4.33 -9.24 -21.88
C GLY A 256 -3.08 -9.58 -21.08
N CYS A 257 -2.34 -8.58 -20.59
CA CYS A 257 -1.13 -8.81 -19.78
C CYS A 257 -1.46 -9.33 -18.37
N VAL A 258 -2.49 -8.81 -17.70
CA VAL A 258 -2.94 -9.34 -16.40
C VAL A 258 -3.39 -10.80 -16.55
N ALA A 259 -4.18 -11.09 -17.59
CA ALA A 259 -4.61 -12.46 -17.92
C ALA A 259 -3.41 -13.36 -18.29
N LEU A 260 -2.42 -12.85 -19.03
CA LEU A 260 -1.20 -13.60 -19.38
C LEU A 260 -0.35 -13.91 -18.14
N SER A 261 -0.20 -12.96 -17.22
CA SER A 261 0.52 -13.18 -15.96
C SER A 261 -0.18 -14.24 -15.11
N ALA A 262 -1.50 -14.19 -15.02
CA ALA A 262 -2.29 -15.24 -14.37
C ALA A 262 -2.13 -16.60 -15.09
N ALA A 263 -2.17 -16.65 -16.42
CA ALA A 263 -1.96 -17.86 -17.19
C ALA A 263 -0.55 -18.45 -16.99
N LYS A 264 0.50 -17.60 -16.96
CA LYS A 264 1.87 -18.03 -16.66
C LYS A 264 2.00 -18.57 -15.24
N ALA A 265 1.35 -17.93 -14.27
CA ALA A 265 1.31 -18.43 -12.89
C ALA A 265 0.73 -19.84 -12.83
N LEU A 266 -0.35 -20.10 -13.59
CA LEU A 266 -0.96 -21.44 -13.69
C LEU A 266 -0.02 -22.47 -14.33
N VAL A 267 0.67 -22.12 -15.42
CA VAL A 267 1.64 -23.01 -16.06
C VAL A 267 2.78 -23.35 -15.10
N LYS A 268 3.32 -22.36 -14.38
CA LYS A 268 4.36 -22.55 -13.35
C LYS A 268 3.88 -23.38 -12.17
N ALA A 269 2.60 -23.24 -11.81
CA ALA A 269 1.94 -24.06 -10.81
C ALA A 269 1.73 -25.53 -11.29
N GLY A 270 2.05 -25.86 -12.55
CA GLY A 270 1.99 -27.22 -13.08
C GLY A 270 0.72 -27.54 -13.86
N ALA A 271 -0.08 -26.52 -14.22
CA ALA A 271 -1.24 -26.71 -15.10
C ALA A 271 -0.77 -27.10 -16.51
N SER A 272 -1.17 -28.29 -16.97
CA SER A 272 -0.83 -28.78 -18.31
C SER A 272 -1.68 -28.10 -19.40
N ILE A 273 -1.26 -26.91 -19.83
CA ILE A 273 -1.49 -26.19 -21.12
C ILE A 273 -2.95 -25.95 -21.59
N ILE A 274 -3.96 -26.59 -21.01
CA ILE A 274 -5.37 -26.23 -21.21
C ILE A 274 -5.95 -25.90 -19.84
N PRO A 275 -5.88 -24.63 -19.41
CA PRO A 275 -6.67 -24.19 -18.28
C PRO A 275 -8.14 -24.51 -18.60
N GLY A 276 -8.81 -25.28 -17.73
CA GLY A 276 -10.26 -25.44 -17.84
C GLY A 276 -10.94 -24.07 -17.86
N VAL A 277 -12.17 -23.99 -18.37
CA VAL A 277 -12.90 -22.71 -18.49
C VAL A 277 -12.82 -21.89 -17.18
N ALA A 278 -12.93 -22.54 -16.03
CA ALA A 278 -12.75 -21.96 -14.70
C ALA A 278 -11.41 -21.21 -14.50
N CYS A 279 -10.29 -21.79 -14.91
CA CYS A 279 -8.97 -21.17 -14.79
C CYS A 279 -8.83 -19.94 -15.72
N LEU A 280 -9.43 -19.98 -16.90
CA LEU A 280 -9.44 -18.84 -17.83
C LEU A 280 -10.35 -17.72 -17.33
N THR A 281 -11.55 -18.07 -16.85
CA THR A 281 -12.49 -17.12 -16.24
C THR A 281 -11.87 -16.46 -15.01
N GLY A 282 -11.19 -17.22 -14.15
CA GLY A 282 -10.48 -16.68 -12.99
C GLY A 282 -9.34 -15.72 -13.38
N ALA A 283 -8.54 -16.06 -14.40
CA ALA A 283 -7.50 -15.18 -14.92
C ALA A 283 -8.06 -13.86 -15.49
N MET A 284 -9.24 -13.90 -16.12
CA MET A 284 -9.94 -12.70 -16.57
C MET A 284 -10.56 -11.92 -15.40
N ALA A 285 -11.05 -12.60 -14.37
CA ALA A 285 -11.63 -11.99 -13.18
C ALA A 285 -10.61 -11.18 -12.37
N VAL A 286 -9.34 -11.62 -12.35
CA VAL A 286 -8.24 -10.84 -11.78
C VAL A 286 -8.19 -9.43 -12.39
N ALA A 287 -8.40 -9.29 -13.70
CA ALA A 287 -8.39 -7.97 -14.35
C ALA A 287 -9.62 -7.13 -14.01
N SER A 288 -10.78 -7.75 -13.73
CA SER A 288 -12.01 -7.03 -13.36
C SER A 288 -12.06 -6.61 -11.89
N ASP A 289 -11.41 -7.34 -10.98
CA ASP A 289 -11.32 -6.97 -9.56
C ASP A 289 -10.63 -5.62 -9.38
N TYR A 290 -9.74 -5.24 -10.29
CA TYR A 290 -9.02 -3.97 -10.27
C TYR A 290 -9.83 -2.76 -10.79
N LEU A 291 -11.01 -2.99 -11.38
CA LEU A 291 -11.83 -1.94 -11.99
C LEU A 291 -12.86 -1.30 -11.05
N ASN A 292 -13.14 -1.95 -9.91
CA ASN A 292 -14.16 -1.50 -8.96
C ASN A 292 -13.58 -0.89 -7.67
N ASP A 293 -12.29 -0.57 -7.67
CA ASP A 293 -11.63 -0.07 -6.47
C ASP A 293 -11.98 1.41 -6.21
N GLU A 294 -12.20 1.73 -4.94
CA GLU A 294 -12.53 3.06 -4.45
C GLU A 294 -11.24 3.87 -4.17
N PRO A 295 -11.23 5.20 -4.43
CA PRO A 295 -10.11 6.05 -4.04
C PRO A 295 -9.98 6.12 -2.51
N PRO A 296 -8.74 6.17 -1.99
CA PRO A 296 -8.54 6.24 -0.54
C PRO A 296 -9.03 7.59 -0.01
N THR A 297 -9.72 7.58 1.14
CA THR A 297 -10.18 8.81 1.80
C THR A 297 -9.11 9.36 2.73
N PRO A 298 -9.05 10.68 3.00
CA PRO A 298 -7.98 11.24 3.85
C PRO A 298 -7.93 10.69 5.28
N SER A 299 -9.05 10.24 5.85
CA SER A 299 -9.05 9.58 7.17
C SER A 299 -8.31 8.24 7.21
N THR A 300 -8.12 7.57 6.07
CA THR A 300 -7.45 6.27 6.01
C THR A 300 -5.94 6.41 5.84
N PHE A 301 -5.39 7.61 5.71
CA PHE A 301 -3.94 7.79 5.51
C PHE A 301 -3.12 7.42 6.75
N ASP A 302 -3.71 7.48 7.94
CA ASP A 302 -3.05 7.07 9.19
C ASP A 302 -3.11 5.55 9.40
N ASN A 303 -4.12 4.86 8.86
CA ASN A 303 -4.30 3.41 8.92
C ASN A 303 -4.74 2.91 7.54
N LEU A 304 -3.77 2.46 6.74
CA LEU A 304 -3.96 2.12 5.35
C LEU A 304 -4.53 0.71 5.22
N ASP A 305 -5.70 0.58 4.62
CA ASP A 305 -6.22 -0.69 4.15
C ASP A 305 -5.64 -0.99 2.77
N THR A 306 -5.14 -2.21 2.58
CA THR A 306 -4.59 -2.70 1.32
C THR A 306 -5.01 -4.15 1.10
N ARG A 307 -4.70 -4.70 -0.07
CA ARG A 307 -4.84 -6.13 -0.37
C ARG A 307 -3.47 -6.70 -0.70
N SER A 308 -3.28 -8.00 -0.54
CA SER A 308 -2.09 -8.66 -1.08
C SER A 308 -2.32 -9.03 -2.54
N TRP A 309 -1.41 -8.62 -3.44
CA TRP A 309 -1.51 -8.98 -4.87
C TRP A 309 -1.45 -10.49 -5.05
N GLY A 310 -0.62 -11.17 -4.26
CA GLY A 310 -0.59 -12.62 -4.18
C GLY A 310 -1.97 -13.18 -3.83
N TRP A 311 -2.59 -12.68 -2.75
CA TRP A 311 -3.92 -13.11 -2.33
C TRP A 311 -5.00 -12.89 -3.40
N ILE A 312 -4.96 -11.77 -4.13
CA ILE A 312 -5.88 -11.50 -5.26
C ILE A 312 -5.75 -12.59 -6.33
N LEU A 313 -4.53 -12.95 -6.71
CA LEU A 313 -4.28 -14.02 -7.67
C LEU A 313 -4.75 -15.39 -7.18
N GLY A 314 -4.38 -15.75 -5.94
CA GLY A 314 -4.75 -17.04 -5.35
C GLY A 314 -6.27 -17.21 -5.25
N SER A 315 -6.96 -16.15 -4.82
CA SER A 315 -8.42 -16.16 -4.61
C SER A 315 -9.21 -16.22 -5.92
N ASN A 316 -8.81 -15.46 -6.93
CA ASN A 316 -9.48 -15.49 -8.23
C ASN A 316 -9.22 -16.79 -9.01
N LEU A 317 -8.22 -17.58 -8.61
CA LEU A 317 -7.89 -18.87 -9.22
C LEU A 317 -8.27 -20.07 -8.32
N LEU A 318 -9.16 -19.87 -7.35
CA LEU A 318 -9.64 -20.90 -6.39
C LEU A 318 -10.14 -22.18 -7.07
N GLU A 319 -11.01 -22.06 -8.07
CA GLU A 319 -11.53 -23.22 -8.80
C GLU A 319 -10.42 -23.96 -9.56
N CYS A 320 -9.43 -23.20 -10.05
CA CYS A 320 -8.24 -23.76 -10.68
C CYS A 320 -7.38 -24.52 -9.67
N ALA A 321 -7.15 -23.93 -8.48
CA ALA A 321 -6.42 -24.56 -7.38
C ALA A 321 -7.04 -25.90 -6.98
N ALA A 322 -8.36 -25.98 -6.83
CA ALA A 322 -9.04 -27.22 -6.51
C ALA A 322 -8.78 -28.32 -7.56
N SER A 323 -8.81 -27.95 -8.85
CA SER A 323 -8.62 -28.88 -9.97
C SER A 323 -7.18 -29.39 -10.10
N LEU A 324 -6.19 -28.54 -9.83
CA LEU A 324 -4.76 -28.87 -9.99
C LEU A 324 -4.22 -29.71 -8.83
N TYR A 325 -4.76 -29.53 -7.62
CA TYR A 325 -4.21 -30.11 -6.40
C TYR A 325 -5.18 -31.08 -5.71
N GLY A 326 -6.01 -31.77 -6.49
CA GLY A 326 -6.83 -32.88 -6.00
C GLY A 326 -7.82 -32.50 -4.90
N GLY A 327 -8.35 -31.28 -4.93
CA GLY A 327 -9.32 -30.75 -3.96
C GLY A 327 -8.71 -29.98 -2.78
N SER A 328 -7.37 -29.92 -2.63
CA SER A 328 -6.73 -29.09 -1.60
C SER A 328 -6.63 -27.62 -2.06
N VAL A 329 -7.68 -26.85 -1.78
CA VAL A 329 -7.80 -25.45 -2.18
C VAL A 329 -6.67 -24.58 -1.61
N ILE A 330 -6.34 -24.75 -0.32
CA ILE A 330 -5.29 -23.96 0.36
C ILE A 330 -3.90 -24.23 -0.24
N THR A 331 -3.54 -25.49 -0.45
CA THR A 331 -2.26 -25.85 -1.06
C THR A 331 -2.16 -25.27 -2.47
N GLY A 332 -3.23 -25.41 -3.25
CA GLY A 332 -3.24 -24.88 -4.61
C GLY A 332 -3.18 -23.36 -4.68
N MET A 333 -3.89 -22.66 -3.79
CA MET A 333 -3.75 -21.21 -3.66
C MET A 333 -2.30 -20.83 -3.36
N LEU A 334 -1.67 -21.42 -2.34
CA LEU A 334 -0.30 -21.10 -1.98
C LEU A 334 0.66 -21.30 -3.15
N THR A 335 0.53 -22.41 -3.90
CA THR A 335 1.37 -22.63 -5.08
C THR A 335 1.12 -21.60 -6.18
N ILE A 336 -0.13 -21.26 -6.46
CA ILE A 336 -0.49 -20.22 -7.44
C ILE A 336 0.06 -18.85 -7.02
N ILE A 337 0.01 -18.51 -5.73
CA ILE A 337 0.54 -17.25 -5.20
C ILE A 337 2.06 -17.18 -5.43
N THR A 338 2.80 -18.22 -5.01
CA THR A 338 4.26 -18.28 -5.19
C THR A 338 4.63 -18.23 -6.69
N SER A 339 3.97 -19.05 -7.51
CA SER A 339 4.18 -19.06 -8.97
C SER A 339 3.79 -17.74 -9.64
N GLY A 340 2.79 -17.03 -9.10
CA GLY A 340 2.38 -15.70 -9.55
C GLY A 340 3.46 -14.65 -9.29
N VAL A 341 4.06 -14.66 -8.09
CA VAL A 341 5.22 -13.82 -7.78
C VAL A 341 6.37 -14.10 -8.74
N GLU A 342 6.69 -15.37 -9.00
CA GLU A 342 7.73 -15.74 -9.95
C GLU A 342 7.38 -15.39 -11.41
N ALA A 343 6.10 -15.44 -11.79
CA ALA A 343 5.64 -15.06 -13.12
C ALA A 343 5.74 -13.55 -13.34
N ALA A 344 5.38 -12.74 -12.33
CA ALA A 344 5.52 -11.28 -12.38
C ALA A 344 6.99 -10.87 -12.57
N GLN A 345 7.93 -11.58 -11.95
CA GLN A 345 9.36 -11.31 -12.09
C GLN A 345 9.88 -11.54 -13.52
N GLU A 346 9.34 -12.53 -14.23
CA GLU A 346 9.72 -12.87 -15.61
C GLU A 346 8.96 -12.07 -16.67
N ASN A 347 7.88 -11.38 -16.28
CA ASN A 347 7.00 -10.66 -17.19
C ASN A 347 7.20 -9.14 -17.13
N ALA A 348 8.38 -8.67 -16.67
CA ALA A 348 8.75 -7.26 -16.66
C ALA A 348 8.63 -6.58 -18.04
N ASP A 349 8.65 -7.37 -19.12
CA ASP A 349 8.50 -6.93 -20.51
C ASP A 349 7.02 -6.80 -20.97
N CYS A 350 6.03 -7.37 -20.26
CA CYS A 350 4.60 -7.25 -20.60
C CYS A 350 4.00 -5.93 -20.09
N TYR A 351 4.59 -4.82 -20.53
CA TYR A 351 4.24 -3.44 -20.18
C TYR A 351 4.73 -2.96 -18.80
N SER A 352 4.71 -1.63 -18.61
CA SER A 352 5.26 -0.91 -17.45
C SER A 352 4.64 -1.26 -16.10
N GLY A 353 3.55 -2.03 -16.06
CA GLY A 353 2.87 -2.41 -14.82
C GLY A 353 3.81 -3.13 -13.85
N PHE A 354 4.52 -4.17 -14.28
CA PHE A 354 5.51 -4.86 -13.43
C PHE A 354 6.92 -4.27 -13.52
N ARG A 355 7.09 -3.16 -14.25
CA ARG A 355 8.36 -2.44 -14.29
C ARG A 355 8.68 -1.97 -12.88
N GLN A 356 9.89 -2.27 -12.44
CA GLN A 356 10.38 -1.79 -11.16
C GLN A 356 10.55 -0.28 -11.21
N VAL A 357 9.87 0.42 -10.30
CA VAL A 357 9.95 1.85 -10.09
C VAL A 357 10.51 2.11 -8.69
N GLY A 358 11.53 2.97 -8.61
CA GLY A 358 12.11 3.38 -7.34
C GLY A 358 12.73 2.23 -6.54
N TRP A 359 13.53 1.37 -7.17
CA TRP A 359 14.22 0.28 -6.47
C TRP A 359 15.17 0.80 -5.39
N LEU A 360 15.01 0.31 -4.16
CA LEU A 360 15.84 0.66 -3.00
C LEU A 360 16.48 -0.61 -2.43
N ASP A 361 17.82 -0.59 -2.33
CA ASP A 361 18.61 -1.60 -1.61
C ASP A 361 18.98 -1.06 -0.22
N ILE A 362 18.27 -1.53 0.80
CA ILE A 362 18.51 -1.13 2.18
C ILE A 362 19.38 -2.18 2.87
N LEU A 363 20.51 -1.74 3.42
CA LEU A 363 21.44 -2.62 4.13
C LEU A 363 21.35 -2.42 5.63
N TYR A 364 21.07 -3.50 6.35
CA TYR A 364 21.19 -3.56 7.80
C TYR A 364 22.50 -4.20 8.22
N TYR A 365 23.07 -3.68 9.29
CA TYR A 365 24.28 -4.19 9.94
C TYR A 365 23.92 -4.57 11.37
N PRO A 366 23.47 -5.81 11.62
CA PRO A 366 23.11 -6.26 12.96
C PRO A 366 24.37 -6.30 13.83
N VAL A 367 24.35 -5.60 14.96
CA VAL A 367 25.44 -5.56 15.92
C VAL A 367 24.96 -6.01 17.29
N GLY A 368 25.87 -6.60 18.07
CA GLY A 368 25.62 -6.82 19.48
C GLY A 368 25.75 -5.53 20.26
N SER A 369 24.94 -5.39 21.30
CA SER A 369 25.25 -4.49 22.40
C SER A 369 25.97 -5.32 23.45
N PHE A 370 27.31 -5.32 23.44
CA PHE A 370 28.07 -5.78 24.59
C PHE A 370 28.16 -4.60 25.56
N ASP A 371 27.86 -4.82 26.84
CA ASP A 371 27.94 -3.75 27.83
C ASP A 371 29.39 -3.19 27.81
N PRO A 372 29.60 -1.88 27.56
CA PRO A 372 30.94 -1.30 27.61
C PRO A 372 31.58 -1.40 29.00
N ASN A 373 30.82 -1.83 30.02
CA ASN A 373 31.29 -2.15 31.37
C ASN A 373 31.59 -3.64 31.59
N GLU A 374 31.47 -4.50 30.58
CA GLU A 374 31.91 -5.89 30.66
C GLU A 374 33.46 -5.94 30.68
N LYS A 375 34.01 -5.68 31.86
CA LYS A 375 35.44 -5.70 32.15
C LYS A 375 35.80 -7.10 32.62
N ALA A 376 36.42 -7.89 31.74
CA ALA A 376 37.09 -9.11 32.15
C ALA A 376 38.49 -8.75 32.68
N GLY A 377 38.71 -8.95 33.97
CA GLY A 377 40.00 -8.76 34.64
C GLY A 377 40.46 -10.05 35.31
N THR A 378 41.70 -10.07 35.80
CA THR A 378 42.23 -11.23 36.53
C THR A 378 41.37 -11.51 37.77
N PRO A 379 40.85 -12.75 37.97
CA PRO A 379 40.19 -13.10 39.22
C PRO A 379 41.22 -12.94 40.35
N GLY A 380 40.86 -12.22 41.41
CA GLY A 380 41.78 -11.95 42.52
C GLY A 380 42.30 -13.23 43.17
N TYR A 381 43.42 -13.13 43.88
CA TYR A 381 44.18 -14.30 44.34
C TYR A 381 43.72 -14.81 45.71
N THR A 382 42.71 -14.19 46.31
CA THR A 382 42.09 -14.62 47.58
C THR A 382 40.74 -15.27 47.31
N ASP A 383 40.24 -16.04 48.27
CA ASP A 383 38.91 -16.67 48.19
C ASP A 383 37.76 -15.65 48.04
N GLU A 384 38.01 -14.39 48.40
CA GLU A 384 37.10 -13.25 48.28
C GLU A 384 37.35 -12.40 47.01
N GLY A 385 38.32 -12.78 46.16
CA GLY A 385 38.59 -12.13 44.88
C GLY A 385 39.40 -10.82 44.96
N TYR A 386 40.19 -10.60 46.02
CA TYR A 386 41.01 -9.39 46.15
C TYR A 386 42.29 -9.42 45.30
N ILE A 387 42.63 -8.27 44.76
CA ILE A 387 43.83 -8.00 43.95
C ILE A 387 44.79 -7.10 44.73
N ALA A 388 46.10 -7.34 44.60
CA ALA A 388 47.10 -6.58 45.33
C ALA A 388 47.19 -5.12 44.85
N ARG A 389 47.25 -4.18 45.78
CA ARG A 389 47.16 -2.71 45.54
C ARG A 389 48.22 -2.16 44.57
N GLN A 390 49.33 -2.86 44.37
CA GLN A 390 50.47 -2.40 43.56
C GLN A 390 50.56 -3.11 42.20
N SER A 391 49.65 -4.03 41.87
CA SER A 391 49.65 -4.74 40.59
C SER A 391 49.02 -3.87 39.49
N LYS A 392 49.69 -3.74 38.33
CA LYS A 392 49.03 -3.21 37.14
C LYS A 392 47.94 -4.18 36.71
N LEU A 393 46.70 -3.71 36.62
CA LEU A 393 45.57 -4.53 36.18
C LEU A 393 45.52 -4.59 34.66
N GLY A 394 45.72 -5.80 34.12
CA GLY A 394 45.34 -6.11 32.75
C GLY A 394 43.84 -6.35 32.72
N TYR A 395 43.13 -5.57 31.92
CA TYR A 395 41.72 -5.81 31.62
C TYR A 395 41.52 -5.80 30.12
N GLN A 396 40.60 -6.62 29.65
CA GLN A 396 40.18 -6.62 28.26
C GLN A 396 38.83 -5.92 28.17
N VAL A 397 38.76 -4.85 27.39
CA VAL A 397 37.48 -4.26 26.96
C VAL A 397 37.12 -4.93 25.65
N ARG A 398 35.94 -5.54 25.58
CA ARG A 398 35.40 -6.12 24.36
C ARG A 398 34.46 -5.10 23.72
N PHE A 399 34.64 -4.87 22.43
CA PHE A 399 33.83 -3.94 21.62
C PHE A 399 32.95 -4.73 20.66
#